data_AF-A0A3G9IWJ9-F1
#
_entry.id   AF-A0A3G9IWJ9-F1
#
_cell.length_a   1.000
_cell.length_b   1.000
_cell.length_c   1.000
_cell.angle_alpha   90.00
_cell.angle_beta   90.00
_cell.angle_gamma   90.00
#
_symmetry.space_group_name_H-M   'P 1'
#
loop_
_entity.id
_entity.type
_entity.pdbx_description
1 polymer ?
#
loop_
_entity_poly.entity_id
_entity_poly.type
_entity_poly.pdbx_seq_one_letter_code
_entity_poly.pdbx_strand_id
1 'polypeptide(L)' 'MAAVHIRNVPDETVALLKKRAADEGRSLEAELRIVLDHAAYEAGRRGSILDEIIQSDAPGDWEFSREDEYADRGL' A
#
# COMPACT_ATOMS: atom_id res chain seq x y z
N MET A 1 -20.23 4.80 10.59
CA MET A 1 -20.08 3.87 9.45
C MET A 1 -20.10 4.70 8.17
N ALA A 2 -19.09 4.58 7.33
CA ALA A 2 -19.09 5.23 6.01
C ALA A 2 -19.88 4.35 5.03
N ALA A 3 -20.67 4.97 4.15
CA ALA A 3 -21.41 4.28 3.11
C ALA A 3 -21.16 4.97 1.77
N VAL A 4 -20.97 4.18 0.72
CA VAL A 4 -20.70 4.65 -0.65
C VAL A 4 -21.78 4.12 -1.58
N HIS A 5 -22.35 4.99 -2.40
CA HIS A 5 -23.30 4.62 -3.45
C HIS A 5 -22.68 4.94 -4.81
N ILE A 6 -22.42 3.90 -5.60
CA ILE A 6 -21.87 4.00 -6.95
C ILE A 6 -23.00 3.84 -7.95
N ARG A 7 -23.16 4.79 -8.87
CA ARG A 7 -24.20 4.79 -9.91
C ARG A 7 -23.57 4.61 -11.29
N ASN A 8 -24.39 4.20 -12.25
CA ASN A 8 -24.00 4.06 -13.66
C ASN A 8 -22.80 3.11 -13.89
N VAL A 9 -22.70 2.06 -13.07
CA VAL A 9 -21.70 1.00 -13.28
C VAL A 9 -22.20 0.10 -14.42
N PRO A 10 -21.36 -0.25 -15.40
CA PRO A 10 -21.75 -1.19 -16.44
C PRO A 10 -22.19 -2.53 -15.86
N ASP A 11 -23.27 -3.10 -16.39
CA ASP A 11 -23.83 -4.36 -15.91
C ASP A 11 -22.82 -5.51 -15.97
N GLU A 12 -21.99 -5.54 -17.02
CA GLU A 12 -20.91 -6.50 -17.17
C GLU A 12 -19.91 -6.42 -16.01
N THR A 13 -19.53 -5.22 -15.59
CA THR A 13 -18.62 -5.02 -14.45
C THR A 13 -19.24 -5.55 -13.16
N VAL A 14 -20.53 -5.30 -12.93
CA VAL A 14 -21.25 -5.83 -11.77
C VAL A 14 -21.32 -7.36 -11.81
N ALA A 15 -21.54 -7.95 -13.00
CA ALA A 15 -21.59 -9.40 -13.18
C ALA A 15 -20.24 -10.07 -12.88
N LEU A 16 -19.13 -9.48 -13.37
CA LEU A 16 -17.78 -9.97 -13.10
C LEU A 16 -17.43 -9.89 -11.61
N LEU A 17 -17.78 -8.79 -10.93
CA LEU A 17 -17.56 -8.65 -9.49
C LEU A 17 -18.39 -9.64 -8.67
N LYS A 18 -19.65 -9.88 -9.06
CA LYS A 18 -20.48 -10.90 -8.43
C LYS A 18 -19.91 -12.30 -8.59
N LYS A 19 -19.42 -12.62 -9.80
CA LYS A 19 -18.77 -13.91 -10.07
C LYS A 19 -17.53 -14.07 -9.18
N ARG A 20 -16.65 -13.08 -9.15
CA ARG A 20 -15.45 -13.08 -8.30
C ARG A 20 -15.79 -13.27 -6.82
N ALA A 21 -16.82 -12.58 -6.31
CA ALA A 21 -17.27 -12.74 -4.93
C ALA A 21 -17.79 -14.16 -4.65
N ALA A 22 -18.54 -14.76 -5.60
CA ALA A 22 -19.05 -16.12 -5.49
C ALA A 22 -17.93 -17.16 -5.51
N ASP A 23 -16.93 -16.99 -6.38
CA ASP A 23 -15.75 -17.86 -6.48
C ASP A 23 -14.96 -17.87 -5.15
N GLU A 24 -14.93 -16.73 -4.45
CA GLU A 24 -14.28 -16.54 -3.14
C GLU A 24 -15.20 -16.86 -1.94
N GLY A 25 -16.45 -17.31 -2.17
CA GLY A 25 -17.39 -17.67 -1.12
C GLY A 25 -17.87 -16.50 -0.23
N ARG A 26 -17.86 -15.27 -0.75
CA ARG A 26 -18.21 -14.05 0.00
C ARG A 26 -19.29 -13.22 -0.68
N SER A 27 -19.87 -12.27 0.05
CA SER A 27 -20.85 -11.33 -0.50
C SER A 27 -20.18 -10.30 -1.42
N LEU A 28 -20.97 -9.72 -2.34
CA LEU A 28 -20.50 -8.62 -3.19
C LEU A 28 -20.02 -7.41 -2.38
N GLU A 29 -20.68 -7.10 -1.26
CA GLU A 29 -20.25 -6.02 -0.37
C GLU A 29 -18.88 -6.32 0.25
N ALA A 30 -18.65 -7.56 0.69
CA ALA A 30 -17.35 -7.97 1.23
C ALA A 30 -16.26 -7.89 0.16
N GLU A 31 -16.55 -8.32 -1.07
CA GLU A 31 -15.64 -8.17 -2.23
C GLU A 31 -15.28 -6.70 -2.47
N LEU A 32 -16.29 -5.83 -2.56
CA LEU A 32 -16.10 -4.40 -2.81
C LEU A 32 -15.24 -3.76 -1.71
N ARG A 33 -15.47 -4.14 -0.45
CA ARG A 33 -14.67 -3.63 0.67
C ARG A 33 -13.20 -4.01 0.54
N ILE A 34 -12.89 -5.26 0.16
CA ILE A 34 -11.51 -5.72 -0.04
C ILE A 34 -10.84 -5.00 -1.21
N VAL A 35 -11.54 -4.86 -2.33
CA VAL A 35 -11.01 -4.15 -3.50
C VAL A 35 -10.72 -2.68 -3.19
N LEU A 36 -11.65 -2.01 -2.49
CA LEU A 36 -11.48 -0.62 -2.09
C LEU A 36 -10.36 -0.45 -1.06
N ASP A 37 -10.24 -1.37 -0.10
CA ASP A 37 -9.17 -1.34 0.90
C ASP A 37 -7.80 -1.53 0.26
N HIS A 38 -7.66 -2.49 -0.66
CA HIS A 38 -6.43 -2.69 -1.42
C HIS A 38 -6.08 -1.47 -2.28
N ALA A 39 -7.06 -0.90 -3.00
CA ALA A 39 -6.85 0.32 -3.80
C ALA A 39 -6.46 1.52 -2.93
N ALA A 40 -7.05 1.65 -1.74
CA ALA A 40 -6.71 2.70 -0.78
C ALA A 40 -5.29 2.49 -0.22
N TYR A 41 -4.92 1.25 0.10
CA TYR A 41 -3.58 0.90 0.55
C TYR A 41 -2.52 1.23 -0.51
N GLU A 42 -2.75 0.86 -1.77
CA GLU A 42 -1.83 1.19 -2.87
C GLU A 42 -1.73 2.70 -3.10
N ALA A 43 -2.85 3.43 -3.00
CA ALA A 43 -2.85 4.88 -3.10
C ALA A 43 -2.07 5.55 -1.94
N GLY A 44 -2.22 5.05 -0.71
CA GLY A 44 -1.53 5.53 0.49
C GLY A 44 -0.06 5.17 0.55
N ARG A 45 0.37 4.08 -0.09
CA ARG A 45 1.77 3.64 -0.13
C ARG A 45 2.69 4.56 -0.93
N ARG A 46 2.16 5.55 -1.65
CA ARG A 46 2.97 6.65 -2.20
C ARG A 46 3.56 7.60 -1.14
N GLY A 47 3.22 7.47 0.14
CA GLY A 47 3.77 8.34 1.19
C GLY A 47 4.03 7.70 2.55
N SER A 48 4.23 6.38 2.66
CA SER A 48 4.34 5.75 3.98
C SER A 48 5.51 4.80 4.21
N ILE A 49 6.22 4.34 3.18
CA ILE A 49 7.44 3.54 3.41
C ILE A 49 8.69 4.31 3.04
N LEU A 50 8.66 5.04 1.92
CA LEU A 50 9.75 5.96 1.58
C LEU A 50 9.78 7.16 2.52
N ASP A 51 8.62 7.76 2.85
CA ASP A 51 8.57 8.91 3.76
C ASP A 51 8.95 8.56 5.20
N GLU A 52 8.60 7.36 5.68
CA GLU A 52 8.95 6.91 7.04
C GLU A 52 10.45 6.56 7.15
N ILE A 53 11.04 5.97 6.11
CA ILE A 53 12.49 5.76 6.01
C ILE A 53 13.24 7.11 5.95
N ILE A 54 12.76 8.06 5.15
CA ILE A 54 13.37 9.41 5.02
C ILE A 54 13.22 10.24 6.31
N GLN A 55 12.15 10.06 7.09
CA GLN A 55 11.99 10.74 8.39
C GLN A 55 12.81 10.11 9.52
N SER A 56 13.09 8.81 9.45
CA SER A 56 13.94 8.13 10.43
C SER A 56 15.43 8.44 10.28
N ASP A 57 15.83 8.89 9.09
CA ASP A 57 17.17 9.36 8.77
C ASP A 57 17.09 10.88 8.54
N ALA A 58 16.89 11.64 9.62
CA ALA A 58 17.28 13.04 9.59
C ALA A 58 18.73 13.07 9.06
N PRO A 59 19.07 13.90 8.06
CA PRO A 59 20.44 13.97 7.58
C PRO A 59 21.27 14.55 8.72
N GLY A 60 21.77 13.68 9.60
CA GLY A 60 22.90 13.99 10.43
C GLY A 60 24.04 14.30 9.47
N ASP A 61 24.90 15.22 9.86
CA ASP A 61 26.20 15.46 9.24
C ASP A 61 27.11 14.23 9.42
N TRP A 62 26.64 13.06 8.97
CA TRP A 62 27.44 11.86 8.83
C TRP A 62 28.25 12.06 7.57
N GLU A 63 29.36 12.78 7.71
CA GLU A 63 30.39 12.84 6.70
C GLU A 63 30.94 11.41 6.56
N PHE A 64 30.38 10.65 5.63
CA PHE A 64 30.81 9.28 5.35
C PHE A 64 32.26 9.35 4.83
N SER A 65 33.20 9.24 5.75
CA SER A 65 34.60 9.14 5.40
C SER A 65 34.88 7.68 5.11
N ARG A 66 35.37 7.41 3.89
CA ARG A 66 35.74 6.05 3.44
C ARG A 66 36.78 5.39 4.36
N GLU A 67 37.38 6.16 5.27
CA GLU A 67 38.33 5.74 6.30
C GLU A 67 37.65 5.07 7.52
N ASP A 68 36.39 5.38 7.82
CA ASP A 68 35.66 4.79 8.96
C ASP A 68 35.34 3.30 8.74
N GLU A 69 35.20 2.87 7.49
CA GLU A 69 34.92 1.47 7.11
C GLU A 69 36.11 0.53 7.42
N TYR A 70 37.33 1.07 7.52
CA TYR A 70 38.54 0.27 7.71
C TYR A 70 39.07 0.27 9.15
N ALA A 71 38.50 1.05 10.07
CA ALA A 71 38.98 1.15 11.45
C ALA A 71 38.67 -0.09 12.31
N ASP A 72 37.73 -0.94 11.91
CA ASP A 72 37.32 -2.15 12.67
C ASP A 72 37.93 -3.46 12.14
N ARG A 73 38.83 -3.40 11.14
CA ARG A 73 39.67 -4.53 10.74
C ARG A 73 41.12 -4.20 11.00
N GLY A 74 41.56 -4.39 12.24
CA GLY A 74 42.95 -4.27 12.63
C GLY A 74 43.89 -5.08 11.71
N LEU A 75 44.66 -4.36 10.91
CA LEU A 75 45.91 -4.78 10.28
C LEU A 75 46.96 -3.70 10.55
#